data_AF-A0A7Z1MDC1-F1
#
_entry.id   AF-A0A7Z1MDC1-F1
#
_cell.length_a   1.000
_cell.length_b   1.000
_cell.length_c   1.000
_cell.angle_alpha   90.00
_cell.angle_beta   90.00
_cell.angle_gamma   90.00
#
_symmetry.space_group_name_H-M   'P 1'
#
loop_
_entity.id
_entity.type
_entity.pdbx_description
1 polymer ?
#
loop_
_entity_poly.entity_id
_entity_poly.type
_entity_poly.pdbx_seq_one_letter_code
_entity_poly.pdbx_strand_id
1 'polypeptide(L)'
;MTKKRIVIKQGEVIGFADEVSFEGLTLESYDKKRVSKIVPTNFFLMLAFYALRLVCSDNSKLAGWTRVWRCSWKVVIDGEEFGPFQKRIDAINFEKDKIYEQGKLMR
;
A
#
# COMPACT_ATOMS: atom_id res chain seq x y z
N MET A 1 4.15 17.64 10.10
CA MET A 1 4.33 17.93 8.66
C MET A 1 4.85 16.66 8.00
N THR A 2 4.06 16.04 7.12
CA THR A 2 4.47 14.85 6.35
C THR A 2 5.52 15.26 5.32
N LYS A 3 6.74 14.74 5.44
CA LYS A 3 7.83 15.00 4.50
C LYS A 3 7.47 14.38 3.15
N LYS A 4 7.02 15.20 2.20
CA LYS A 4 6.79 14.81 0.80
C LYS A 4 8.15 14.77 0.10
N ARG A 5 8.58 13.60 -0.37
CA ARG A 5 9.84 13.45 -1.12
C ARG A 5 9.59 12.63 -2.37
N ILE A 6 9.70 13.28 -3.52
CA ILE A 6 9.80 12.62 -4.83
C ILE A 6 11.29 12.42 -5.09
N VAL A 7 11.72 11.17 -5.31
CA VAL A 7 13.11 10.88 -5.71
C VAL A 7 13.12 10.62 -7.21
N ILE A 8 13.86 11.44 -7.95
CA ILE A 8 14.11 11.27 -9.38
C ILE A 8 15.53 10.73 -9.51
N LYS A 9 15.69 9.48 -9.97
CA LYS A 9 16.99 8.87 -10.26
C LYS A 9 16.97 8.29 -11.66
N GLN A 10 17.94 8.67 -12.50
CA GLN A 10 18.12 8.12 -13.86
C GLN A 10 16.87 8.17 -14.78
N GLY A 11 15.92 9.08 -14.51
CA GLY A 11 14.66 9.19 -15.26
C GLY A 11 13.49 8.38 -14.68
N GLU A 12 13.69 7.62 -13.60
CA GLU A 12 12.64 6.89 -12.89
C GLU A 12 12.14 7.67 -11.67
N VAL A 13 10.82 7.65 -11.46
CA VAL A 13 10.13 8.30 -10.35
C VAL A 13 9.66 7.23 -9.38
N ILE A 14 10.23 7.22 -8.17
CA ILE A 14 9.85 6.28 -7.10
C ILE A 14 9.23 7.07 -5.96
N GLY A 15 8.03 6.68 -5.53
CA GLY A 15 7.32 7.30 -4.41
C GLY A 15 6.01 6.60 -4.06
N PHE A 16 5.32 7.10 -3.03
CA PHE A 16 4.03 6.56 -2.61
C PHE A 16 2.91 7.06 -3.54
N ALA A 17 1.91 6.21 -3.78
CA ALA A 17 0.82 6.51 -4.72
C ALA A 17 -0.02 7.74 -4.34
N ASP A 18 0.01 8.16 -3.08
CA ASP A 18 -0.65 9.36 -2.55
C ASP A 18 0.24 10.62 -2.58
N GLU A 19 1.52 10.48 -2.92
CA GLU A 19 2.51 11.56 -2.89
C GLU A 19 3.07 11.89 -4.27
N VAL A 20 2.87 11.01 -5.27
CA VAL A 20 3.31 11.20 -6.65
C VAL A 20 2.13 11.58 -7.52
N SER A 21 2.11 12.83 -8.00
CA SER A 21 1.21 13.26 -9.07
C SER A 21 1.99 13.30 -10.39
N PHE A 22 1.44 12.63 -11.41
CA PHE A 22 1.96 12.64 -12.78
C PHE A 22 1.15 13.58 -13.69
N GLU A 23 0.30 14.44 -13.12
CA GLU A 23 -0.46 15.43 -13.91
C GLU A 23 0.49 16.33 -14.71
N GLY A 24 0.33 16.31 -16.04
CA GLY A 24 1.17 17.08 -16.96
C GLY A 24 2.41 16.35 -17.51
N LEU A 25 2.63 15.08 -17.14
CA LEU A 25 3.71 14.25 -17.68
C LEU A 25 3.16 13.18 -18.63
N THR A 26 3.65 13.16 -19.86
CA THR A 26 3.40 12.08 -20.82
C THR A 26 4.30 10.90 -20.47
N LEU A 27 3.82 10.00 -19.62
CA LEU A 27 4.51 8.75 -19.31
C LEU A 27 4.21 7.74 -20.43
N GLU A 28 5.22 7.34 -21.21
CA GLU A 28 5.06 6.27 -22.21
C GLU A 28 4.79 4.91 -21.55
N SER A 29 5.40 4.65 -20.39
CA SER A 29 5.11 3.48 -19.55
C SER A 29 5.59 3.70 -18.11
N TYR A 30 4.95 3.04 -17.14
CA TYR A 30 5.42 2.98 -15.75
C TYR A 30 5.17 1.58 -15.20
N ASP A 31 6.14 1.01 -14.47
CA ASP A 31 5.95 -0.24 -13.75
C ASP A 31 5.61 0.04 -12.28
N LYS A 32 4.62 -0.67 -11.75
CA LYS A 32 4.13 -0.48 -10.38
C LYS A 32 4.20 -1.81 -9.63
N LYS A 33 5.28 -1.99 -8.88
CA LYS A 33 5.46 -3.16 -8.02
C LYS A 33 5.01 -2.87 -6.59
N ARG A 34 3.97 -3.57 -6.12
CA ARG A 34 3.54 -3.53 -4.70
C ARG A 34 4.47 -4.42 -3.86
N VAL A 35 5.18 -3.82 -2.92
CA VAL A 35 6.13 -4.50 -2.00
C VAL A 35 5.48 -4.92 -0.68
N SER A 36 4.24 -4.51 -0.44
CA SER A 36 3.55 -4.70 0.83
C SER A 36 2.04 -4.88 0.64
N LYS A 37 1.40 -5.54 1.60
CA LYS A 37 -0.04 -5.82 1.61
C LYS A 37 -0.61 -5.62 3.00
N ILE A 38 -1.68 -4.84 3.11
CA ILE A 38 -2.45 -4.68 4.35
C ILE A 38 -3.71 -5.55 4.26
N VAL A 39 -3.86 -6.51 5.17
CA VAL A 39 -4.96 -7.49 5.17
C VAL A 39 -5.57 -7.64 6.56
N PRO A 40 -6.82 -8.11 6.67
CA PRO A 40 -7.40 -8.49 7.96
C PRO A 40 -6.60 -9.62 8.63
N THR A 41 -6.54 -9.61 9.95
CA THR A 41 -5.90 -10.65 10.77
C THR A 41 -6.72 -11.94 10.84
N ASN A 42 -8.05 -11.82 10.86
CA ASN A 42 -8.94 -12.99 10.89
C ASN A 42 -8.88 -13.72 9.55
N PHE A 43 -8.61 -15.02 9.58
CA PHE A 43 -8.44 -15.87 8.40
C PHE A 43 -9.63 -15.83 7.44
N PHE A 44 -10.87 -15.87 7.96
CA PHE A 44 -12.07 -15.84 7.12
C PHE A 44 -12.24 -14.48 6.43
N LEU A 45 -11.99 -13.39 7.16
CA LEU A 45 -12.01 -12.04 6.58
C LEU A 45 -10.87 -11.84 5.58
N MET A 46 -9.71 -12.45 5.83
CA MET A 46 -8.57 -12.40 4.93
C MET A 46 -8.88 -13.10 3.60
N LEU A 47 -9.48 -14.29 3.64
CA LEU A 47 -9.92 -15.01 2.43
C LEU A 47 -10.96 -14.20 1.65
N ALA A 48 -11.98 -13.67 2.34
CA ALA A 48 -12.98 -12.81 1.72
C ALA A 48 -12.32 -11.57 1.10
N PHE A 49 -11.37 -10.94 1.79
CA PHE A 49 -10.63 -9.79 1.28
C PHE A 49 -9.85 -10.11 0.01
N TYR A 50 -9.15 -11.25 -0.03
CA TYR A 50 -8.43 -11.69 -1.24
C TYR A 50 -9.36 -12.01 -2.40
N ALA A 51 -10.45 -12.73 -2.16
CA ALA A 51 -11.44 -13.03 -3.19
C ALA A 51 -12.03 -11.74 -3.79
N LEU A 52 -12.40 -10.78 -2.94
CA LEU A 52 -12.92 -9.49 -3.38
C LEU A 52 -11.87 -8.69 -4.16
N ARG A 53 -10.59 -8.76 -3.78
CA ARG A 53 -9.49 -8.08 -4.50
C ARG A 53 -9.13 -8.72 -5.84
N LEU A 54 -9.41 -10.01 -6.03
CA LEU A 54 -9.23 -10.68 -7.32
C LEU A 54 -10.34 -10.32 -8.30
N VAL A 55 -11.57 -10.16 -7.80
CA VAL A 55 -12.75 -9.93 -8.65
C VAL A 55 -13.00 -8.44 -8.91
N CYS A 56 -12.60 -7.55 -7.99
CA CYS A 56 -12.85 -6.12 -8.11
C CYS A 56 -11.58 -5.31 -8.38
N SER A 57 -11.68 -4.38 -9.34
CA SER A 57 -10.62 -3.39 -9.59
C SER A 57 -10.37 -2.53 -8.34
N ASP A 58 -9.14 -2.03 -8.18
CA ASP A 58 -8.72 -1.27 -6.99
C ASP A 58 -9.57 0.00 -6.73
N ASN A 59 -10.22 0.53 -7.77
CA ASN A 59 -11.08 1.71 -7.74
C ASN A 59 -12.58 1.40 -7.59
N SER A 60 -12.96 0.12 -7.51
CA SER A 60 -14.36 -0.28 -7.33
C SER A 60 -14.91 0.13 -5.95
N LYS A 61 -16.20 0.46 -5.88
CA LYS A 61 -16.90 0.76 -4.60
C LYS A 61 -16.71 -0.34 -3.56
N LEU A 62 -16.64 -1.60 -4.00
CA LEU A 62 -16.40 -2.76 -3.14
C LEU A 62 -14.98 -2.76 -2.53
N ALA A 63 -13.97 -2.33 -3.30
CA ALA A 63 -12.62 -2.13 -2.78
C ALA A 63 -12.56 -0.98 -1.77
N GLY A 64 -13.43 0.03 -1.90
CA GLY A 64 -13.65 1.07 -0.88
C GLY A 64 -14.26 0.49 0.40
N TRP A 65 -15.32 -0.30 0.27
CA TRP A 65 -16.01 -0.93 1.39
C TRP A 65 -15.11 -1.87 2.21
N THR A 66 -14.28 -2.69 1.54
CA THR A 66 -13.30 -3.54 2.25
C THR A 66 -12.29 -2.74 3.08
N ARG A 67 -11.94 -1.50 2.69
CA ARG A 67 -10.99 -0.65 3.43
C ARG A 67 -11.56 -0.09 4.75
N VAL A 68 -12.88 -0.12 4.94
CA VAL A 68 -13.56 0.42 6.14
C VAL A 68 -14.07 -0.65 7.10
N TRP A 69 -13.71 -1.92 6.87
CA TRP A 69 -14.09 -3.01 7.78
C TRP A 69 -13.54 -2.77 9.20
N ARG A 70 -14.42 -2.89 10.19
CA ARG A 70 -14.09 -2.82 11.62
C ARG A 70 -13.46 -4.15 12.07
N CYS A 71 -12.20 -4.36 11.70
CA CYS A 71 -11.43 -5.54 12.06
C CYS A 71 -9.99 -5.15 12.40
N SER A 72 -9.26 -6.07 13.03
CA SER A 72 -7.83 -5.91 13.25
C SER A 72 -7.08 -6.22 11.94
N TRP A 73 -6.15 -5.34 11.59
CA TRP A 73 -5.35 -5.36 10.38
C TRP A 73 -3.93 -5.85 10.66
N LYS A 74 -3.30 -6.45 9.67
CA LYS A 74 -1.86 -6.77 9.66
C LYS A 74 -1.24 -6.27 8.37
N VAL A 75 0.04 -5.93 8.43
CA VAL A 75 0.86 -5.54 7.29
C VAL A 75 1.76 -6.72 6.96
N VAL A 76 1.79 -7.13 5.70
CA VAL A 76 2.70 -8.17 5.20
C VAL A 76 3.70 -7.51 4.26
N ILE A 77 4.98 -7.51 4.63
CA ILE A 77 6.07 -6.93 3.84
C ILE A 77 7.07 -8.05 3.56
N ASP A 78 7.32 -8.37 2.29
CA ASP A 78 8.21 -9.47 1.87
C ASP A 78 7.96 -10.84 2.57
N GLY A 79 6.72 -11.09 2.99
CA GLY A 79 6.34 -12.33 3.70
C GLY A 79 6.45 -12.26 5.22
N GLU A 80 7.00 -11.19 5.78
CA GLU A 80 6.97 -10.92 7.22
C GLU A 80 5.66 -10.22 7.61
N GLU A 81 5.03 -10.68 8.67
CA GLU A 81 3.75 -10.15 9.16
C GLU A 81 3.95 -9.23 10.38
N PHE A 82 3.36 -8.03 10.32
CA PHE A 82 3.39 -7.04 11.38
C PHE A 82 1.97 -6.66 11.82
N GLY A 83 1.76 -6.55 13.12
CA GLY A 83 0.46 -6.24 13.72
C GLY A 83 0.26 -7.00 15.04
N PRO A 84 -0.98 -7.07 15.55
CA PRO A 84 -2.23 -6.56 14.96
C PRO A 84 -2.41 -5.04 15.16
N PHE A 85 -2.98 -4.37 14.16
CA PHE A 85 -3.37 -2.96 14.20
C PHE A 85 -4.88 -2.82 14.27
N GLN A 86 -5.40 -2.04 15.22
CA GLN A 86 -6.85 -1.91 15.37
C GLN A 86 -7.48 -1.01 14.30
N LYS A 87 -6.73 -0.04 13.77
CA LYS A 87 -7.16 0.79 12.66
C LYS A 87 -6.28 0.53 11.45
N ARG A 88 -6.90 0.52 10.27
CA ARG A 88 -6.20 0.38 8.98
C ARG A 88 -5.17 1.50 8.76
N ILE A 89 -5.46 2.71 9.24
CA ILE A 89 -4.54 3.86 9.11
C ILE A 89 -3.23 3.63 9.87
N ASP A 90 -3.28 2.98 11.03
CA ASP A 90 -2.09 2.68 11.82
C ASP A 90 -1.20 1.67 11.09
N ALA A 91 -1.82 0.67 10.45
CA ALA A 91 -1.14 -0.28 9.56
C ALA A 91 -0.49 0.41 8.35
N ILE A 92 -1.14 1.42 7.75
CA ILE A 92 -0.57 2.20 6.62
C ILE A 92 0.62 3.02 7.09
N ASN A 93 0.52 3.70 8.23
CA ASN A 93 1.61 4.50 8.75
C ASN A 93 2.82 3.61 9.07
N PHE A 94 2.60 2.47 9.72
CA PHE A 94 3.64 1.49 9.98
C PHE A 94 4.27 0.95 8.68
N GLU A 95 3.46 0.61 7.68
CA GLU A 95 3.93 0.17 6.36
C GLU A 95 4.88 1.21 5.73
N LYS A 96 4.48 2.49 5.74
CA LYS A 96 5.31 3.58 5.22
C LYS A 96 6.63 3.66 5.99
N ASP A 97 6.58 3.75 7.32
CA ASP A 97 7.77 3.86 8.17
C ASP A 97 8.73 2.68 7.98
N LYS A 98 8.22 1.46 7.87
CA LYS A 98 9.04 0.26 7.68
C LYS A 98 9.71 0.21 6.30
N ILE A 99 9.00 0.62 5.25
CA ILE A 99 9.56 0.73 3.89
C ILE A 99 10.66 1.81 3.87
N TYR A 100 10.48 2.91 4.61
CA TYR A 100 11.52 3.93 4.79
C TYR A 100 12.77 3.36 5.47
N GLU A 101 12.61 2.63 6.57
CA GLU A 101 13.72 2.00 7.31
C GLU A 101 14.50 0.98 6.47
N GLN A 102 13.79 0.18 5.66
CA GLN A 102 14.41 -0.85 4.81
C GLN A 102 15.27 -0.29 3.67
N GLY A 103 15.30 1.04 3.47
CA GLY A 103 16.09 1.67 2.41
C GLY A 103 15.62 1.30 1.00
N LYS A 104 14.41 0.71 0.85
CA LYS A 104 13.84 0.32 -0.45
C LYS A 104 13.59 1.50 -1.38
N LEU A 105 13.57 2.73 -0.85
CA LEU A 105 13.50 3.98 -1.62
C LEU A 105 14.88 4.54 -2.00
N MET A 106 15.98 3.93 -1.53
CA MET A 106 17.35 4.41 -1.76
C MET A 106 18.18 3.51 -2.68
N ARG A 107 17.78 2.24 -2.85
CA ARG A 107 18.50 1.24 -3.64
C ARG A 107 18.12 1.28 -5.11
#